data_AF-A0A1J5SIU4-F1
#
_entry.id   AF-A0A1J5SIU4-F1
#
_cell.length_a   1.000
_cell.length_b   1.000
_cell.length_c   1.000
_cell.angle_alpha   90.00
_cell.angle_beta   90.00
_cell.angle_gamma   90.00
#
_symmetry.space_group_name_H-M   'P 1'
#
loop_
_entity.id
_entity.type
_entity.pdbx_description
1 polymer ?
#
loop_
_entity_poly.entity_id
_entity_poly.type
_entity_poly.pdbx_seq_one_letter_code
_entity_poly.pdbx_strand_id
1 'polypeptide(L)'
;MSRPLSKFAEAWWDYTTLAPDLIRDAARLTATDLEQLSRPGFQVRIYDTPQEFYSAQALEYIEAWLQSTPDNPAGICGPIGPTEQLPIVAMMVNSLGLNLGKLDAHFWGMDEWVENGVPVNVSHPLSFARCDEELCFRRIRPDLALPSANKHFPGEHLDAYSRSYDSVRCVVMQGGQGEVKHWAFNDPPMRTGAFANVPPSPEQYRQLGTRIVKLHPLTISQNARTSGGGNVSLVPTHACTVGPRETWKSEKVSIWHPGHHDNPFGIRLTALMISKRLPDSSVPMSLLADHPNVQFSYLRSGIGSVAVEMH
;
A
#
# COMPACT_ATOMS: atom_id res chain seq x y z
N MET A 1 -26.80 -2.46 -17.22
CA MET A 1 -26.64 -1.01 -17.43
C MET A 1 -25.15 -0.71 -17.57
N SER A 2 -24.75 0.19 -18.46
CA SER A 2 -23.36 0.64 -18.57
C SER A 2 -22.92 1.35 -17.28
N ARG A 3 -21.70 1.08 -16.81
CA ARG A 3 -21.13 1.80 -15.65
C ARG A 3 -21.01 3.29 -15.96
N PRO A 4 -21.23 4.19 -14.97
CA PRO A 4 -21.04 5.62 -15.16
C PRO A 4 -19.59 5.96 -15.54
N LEU A 5 -19.40 7.16 -16.08
CA LEU A 5 -18.07 7.74 -16.26
C LEU A 5 -17.48 8.13 -14.90
N SER A 6 -16.15 8.10 -14.81
CA SER A 6 -15.44 8.60 -13.65
C SER A 6 -15.75 10.09 -13.46
N LYS A 7 -15.99 10.49 -12.22
CA LYS A 7 -16.13 11.91 -11.84
C LYS A 7 -14.79 12.63 -11.70
N PHE A 8 -13.68 11.90 -11.60
CA PHE A 8 -12.34 12.47 -11.45
C PHE A 8 -11.65 12.65 -12.80
N ALA A 9 -11.72 11.63 -13.66
CA ALA A 9 -11.10 11.64 -14.98
C ALA A 9 -11.80 10.62 -15.88
N GLU A 10 -12.63 11.08 -16.83
CA GLU A 10 -13.46 10.22 -17.69
C GLU A 10 -12.70 9.11 -18.42
N ALA A 11 -11.41 9.33 -18.73
CA ALA A 11 -10.53 8.36 -19.37
C ALA A 11 -10.06 7.22 -18.45
N TRP A 12 -10.50 7.19 -17.18
CA TRP A 12 -10.10 6.24 -16.16
C TRP A 12 -11.31 5.54 -15.51
N TRP A 13 -11.08 4.31 -15.05
CA TRP A 13 -11.93 3.70 -14.05
C TRP A 13 -11.58 4.24 -12.67
N ASP A 14 -12.54 4.25 -11.75
CA ASP A 14 -12.31 4.47 -10.32
C ASP A 14 -13.58 4.13 -9.52
N TYR A 15 -13.56 4.32 -8.20
CA TYR A 15 -14.67 4.02 -7.32
C TYR A 15 -15.96 4.81 -7.61
N THR A 16 -15.92 5.94 -8.31
CA THR A 16 -17.12 6.71 -8.69
C THR A 16 -17.91 6.05 -9.82
N THR A 17 -17.32 5.04 -10.46
CA THR A 17 -17.96 4.24 -11.51
C THR A 17 -18.75 3.05 -10.97
N LEU A 18 -18.77 2.84 -9.65
CA LEU A 18 -19.48 1.73 -8.99
C LEU A 18 -21.01 1.93 -8.99
N ALA A 19 -21.72 0.85 -8.66
CA ALA A 19 -23.16 0.88 -8.46
C ALA A 19 -23.54 1.86 -7.33
N PRO A 20 -24.55 2.74 -7.52
CA PRO A 20 -24.94 3.73 -6.52
C PRO A 20 -25.32 3.13 -5.16
N ASP A 21 -25.86 1.91 -5.15
CA ASP A 21 -26.31 1.24 -3.93
C ASP A 21 -25.12 0.88 -3.03
N LEU A 22 -24.03 0.37 -3.61
CA LEU A 22 -22.79 0.07 -2.89
C LEU A 22 -22.17 1.35 -2.29
N ILE A 23 -22.21 2.45 -3.04
CA ILE A 23 -21.73 3.76 -2.56
C ILE A 23 -22.57 4.22 -1.36
N ARG A 24 -23.91 4.10 -1.43
CA ARG A 24 -24.80 4.47 -0.32
C ARG A 24 -24.60 3.58 0.90
N ASP A 25 -24.40 2.28 0.72
CA ASP A 25 -24.13 1.33 1.81
C ASP A 25 -22.81 1.68 2.51
N ALA A 26 -21.73 1.91 1.75
CA ALA A 26 -20.44 2.30 2.31
C ALA A 26 -20.51 3.61 3.10
N ALA A 27 -21.23 4.61 2.57
CA ALA A 27 -21.37 5.92 3.22
C ALA A 27 -22.11 5.86 4.57
N ARG A 28 -22.94 4.83 4.80
CA ARG A 28 -23.72 4.67 6.05
C ARG A 28 -22.92 4.01 7.18
N LEU A 29 -21.80 3.35 6.88
CA LEU A 29 -21.02 2.65 7.88
C LEU A 29 -20.47 3.62 8.93
N THR A 30 -20.58 3.23 10.19
CA THR A 30 -19.95 3.89 11.33
C THR A 30 -18.61 3.23 11.65
N ALA A 31 -17.83 3.83 12.57
CA ALA A 31 -16.61 3.18 13.08
C ALA A 31 -16.93 1.83 13.75
N THR A 32 -18.06 1.72 14.45
CA THR A 32 -18.52 0.48 15.07
C THR A 32 -18.89 -0.57 14.03
N ASP A 33 -19.50 -0.17 12.91
CA ASP A 33 -19.81 -1.12 11.84
C ASP A 33 -18.55 -1.69 11.19
N LEU A 34 -17.47 -0.89 11.08
CA LEU A 34 -16.19 -1.37 10.55
C LEU A 34 -15.61 -2.53 11.37
N GLU A 35 -15.70 -2.47 12.71
CA GLU A 35 -15.22 -3.55 13.59
C GLU A 35 -15.89 -4.89 13.27
N GLN A 36 -17.14 -4.86 12.82
CA GLN A 36 -17.96 -6.03 12.50
C GLN A 36 -17.71 -6.59 11.10
N LEU A 37 -16.91 -5.91 10.26
CA LEU A 37 -16.63 -6.35 8.89
C LEU A 37 -15.60 -7.49 8.81
N SER A 38 -15.00 -7.88 9.93
CA SER A 38 -14.08 -9.02 10.01
C SER A 38 -14.76 -10.32 9.58
N ARG A 39 -14.02 -11.18 8.88
CA ARG A 39 -14.43 -12.53 8.46
C ARG A 39 -13.20 -13.45 8.38
N PRO A 40 -13.35 -14.78 8.23
CA PRO A 40 -12.21 -15.63 7.91
C PRO A 40 -11.44 -15.09 6.69
N GLY A 41 -10.13 -14.89 6.87
CA GLY A 41 -9.21 -14.31 5.88
C GLY A 41 -9.19 -12.78 5.79
N PHE A 42 -10.03 -12.05 6.52
CA PHE A 42 -10.00 -10.59 6.59
C PHE A 42 -10.28 -10.09 8.02
N GLN A 43 -9.30 -9.43 8.64
CA GLN A 43 -9.40 -8.88 9.98
C GLN A 43 -9.45 -7.35 9.95
N VAL A 44 -10.39 -6.76 10.70
CA VAL A 44 -10.38 -5.34 11.03
C VAL A 44 -9.86 -5.15 12.46
N ARG A 45 -8.90 -4.25 12.64
CA ARG A 45 -8.39 -3.81 13.94
C ARG A 45 -8.55 -2.31 14.08
N ILE A 46 -8.99 -1.86 15.25
CA ILE A 46 -9.06 -0.43 15.58
C ILE A 46 -8.17 -0.16 16.78
N TYR A 47 -7.35 0.88 16.64
CA TYR A 47 -6.47 1.40 17.68
C TYR A 47 -6.99 2.76 18.11
N ASP A 48 -7.03 2.99 19.42
CA ASP A 48 -7.60 4.23 19.96
C ASP A 48 -6.58 5.38 19.95
N THR A 49 -5.29 5.04 20.05
CA THR A 49 -4.22 6.02 20.13
C THR A 49 -3.22 5.90 18.96
N PRO A 50 -2.63 7.02 18.50
CA PRO A 50 -1.53 6.98 17.53
C PRO A 50 -0.34 6.15 18.02
N GLN A 51 -0.06 6.16 19.33
CA GLN A 51 1.04 5.42 19.94
C GLN A 51 0.87 3.92 19.74
N GLU A 52 -0.30 3.38 20.06
CA GLU A 52 -0.59 1.96 19.84
C GLU A 52 -0.60 1.63 18.35
N PHE A 53 -1.21 2.49 17.53
CA PHE A 53 -1.31 2.29 16.08
C PHE A 53 0.07 2.18 15.43
N TYR A 54 0.94 3.18 15.57
CA TYR A 54 2.24 3.17 14.90
C TYR A 54 3.23 2.20 15.56
N SER A 55 3.09 1.92 16.87
CA SER A 55 3.89 0.86 17.51
C SER A 55 3.50 -0.52 16.99
N ALA A 56 2.21 -0.81 16.86
CA ALA A 56 1.73 -2.07 16.29
C ALA A 56 2.12 -2.21 14.81
N GLN A 57 2.11 -1.11 14.06
CA GLN A 57 2.59 -1.09 12.68
C GLN A 57 4.09 -1.40 12.58
N ALA A 58 4.90 -0.81 13.47
CA ALA A 58 6.33 -1.08 13.54
C ALA A 58 6.62 -2.53 13.99
N LEU A 59 5.80 -3.09 14.88
CA LEU A 59 5.95 -4.48 15.33
C LEU A 59 5.83 -5.48 14.18
N GLU A 60 5.02 -5.22 13.15
CA GLU A 60 4.95 -6.12 11.98
C GLU A 60 6.31 -6.26 11.25
N TYR A 61 7.15 -5.21 11.22
CA TYR A 61 8.52 -5.32 10.69
C TYR A 61 9.36 -6.26 11.56
N ILE A 62 9.30 -6.07 12.88
CA ILE A 62 10.08 -6.85 13.83
C ILE A 62 9.66 -8.32 13.82
N GLU A 63 8.35 -8.60 13.81
CA GLU A 63 7.79 -9.94 13.73
C GLU A 63 8.15 -10.65 12.42
N ALA A 64 8.21 -9.93 11.30
CA ALA A 64 8.65 -10.49 10.02
C ALA A 64 10.14 -10.86 10.06
N TRP A 65 11.00 -9.97 10.55
CA TRP A 65 12.43 -10.23 10.60
C TRP A 65 12.84 -11.27 11.64
N LEU A 66 12.12 -11.39 12.75
CA LEU A 66 12.35 -12.45 13.75
C LEU A 66 12.07 -13.86 13.21
N GLN A 67 11.30 -13.99 12.14
CA GLN A 67 11.08 -15.28 11.47
C GLN A 67 12.20 -15.66 10.50
N SER A 68 13.13 -14.74 10.22
CA SER A 68 14.21 -14.95 9.27
C SER A 68 15.37 -15.71 9.89
N THR A 69 15.92 -16.65 9.12
CA THR A 69 17.18 -17.34 9.43
C THR A 69 17.96 -17.55 8.13
N PRO A 70 19.30 -17.73 8.16
CA PRO A 70 20.08 -17.98 6.95
C PRO A 70 19.60 -19.15 6.09
N ASP A 71 19.01 -20.18 6.70
CA ASP A 71 18.47 -21.35 5.98
C ASP A 71 17.02 -21.18 5.51
N ASN A 72 16.34 -20.14 5.99
CA ASN A 72 14.94 -19.81 5.66
C ASN A 72 14.75 -18.28 5.75
N PRO A 73 15.32 -17.52 4.80
CA PRO A 73 15.32 -16.07 4.87
C PRO A 73 13.93 -15.52 4.67
N ALA A 74 13.64 -14.42 5.37
CA ALA A 74 12.34 -13.81 5.42
C ALA A 74 12.43 -12.28 5.52
N GLY A 75 11.38 -11.60 5.10
CA GLY A 75 11.33 -10.16 5.14
C GLY A 75 9.93 -9.58 5.03
N ILE A 76 9.90 -8.28 4.82
CA ILE A 76 8.69 -7.47 4.71
C ILE A 76 8.78 -6.57 3.47
N CYS A 77 7.68 -6.47 2.74
CA CYS A 77 7.48 -5.41 1.77
C CYS A 77 6.80 -4.22 2.46
N GLY A 78 7.43 -3.05 2.46
CA GLY A 78 6.99 -1.89 3.23
C GLY A 78 6.60 -0.67 2.38
N PRO A 79 5.71 0.20 2.88
CA PRO A 79 5.28 1.41 2.19
C PRO A 79 6.13 2.63 2.58
N ILE A 80 6.01 3.71 1.80
CA ILE A 80 6.37 5.05 2.26
C ILE A 80 5.17 5.82 2.83
N GLY A 81 3.94 5.61 2.35
CA GLY A 81 2.75 6.23 2.94
C GLY A 81 1.90 5.21 3.68
N PRO A 82 1.78 5.21 5.03
CA PRO A 82 2.41 6.12 6.02
C PRO A 82 3.89 5.86 6.35
N THR A 83 4.57 6.83 6.98
CA THR A 83 6.02 6.79 7.33
C THR A 83 6.32 6.75 8.84
N GLU A 84 5.37 7.09 9.68
CA GLU A 84 5.60 7.42 11.09
C GLU A 84 6.07 6.22 11.92
N GLN A 85 5.81 5.01 11.45
CA GLN A 85 6.34 3.76 12.01
C GLN A 85 7.84 3.58 11.75
N LEU A 86 8.42 4.12 10.68
CA LEU A 86 9.78 3.82 10.23
C LEU A 86 10.85 4.17 11.27
N PRO A 87 10.82 5.35 11.93
CA PRO A 87 11.73 5.63 13.03
C PRO A 87 11.54 4.73 14.25
N ILE A 88 10.31 4.28 14.50
CA ILE A 88 9.98 3.36 15.61
C ILE A 88 10.59 1.98 15.34
N VAL A 89 10.54 1.50 14.09
CA VAL A 89 11.21 0.25 13.67
C VAL A 89 12.71 0.33 13.97
N ALA A 90 13.40 1.39 13.53
CA ALA A 90 14.83 1.53 13.79
C ALA A 90 15.16 1.58 15.29
N MET A 91 14.34 2.28 16.08
CA MET A 91 14.47 2.32 17.54
C MET A 91 14.33 0.91 18.15
N MET A 92 13.33 0.13 17.72
CA MET A 92 13.10 -1.23 18.21
C MET A 92 14.27 -2.16 17.87
N VAL A 93 14.76 -2.14 16.63
CA VAL A 93 15.93 -2.94 16.20
C VAL A 93 17.14 -2.66 17.10
N ASN A 94 17.45 -1.37 17.31
CA ASN A 94 18.58 -0.95 18.13
C ASN A 94 18.43 -1.34 19.60
N SER A 95 17.24 -1.14 20.17
CA SER A 95 16.95 -1.42 21.57
C SER A 95 17.00 -2.92 21.88
N LEU A 96 16.50 -3.75 20.96
CA LEU A 96 16.48 -5.21 21.10
C LEU A 96 17.81 -5.86 20.74
N GLY A 97 18.75 -5.13 20.14
CA GLY A 97 19.99 -5.71 19.61
C GLY A 97 19.74 -6.70 18.47
N LEU A 98 18.67 -6.49 17.69
CA LEU A 98 18.24 -7.39 16.63
C LEU A 98 19.19 -7.30 15.43
N ASN A 99 20.03 -8.31 15.25
CA ASN A 99 21.03 -8.29 14.18
C ASN A 99 20.43 -8.79 12.86
N LEU A 100 19.91 -7.88 12.04
CA LEU A 100 19.19 -8.19 10.80
C LEU A 100 20.09 -8.88 9.76
N GLY A 101 21.37 -8.52 9.70
CA GLY A 101 22.33 -9.20 8.83
C GLY A 101 22.60 -10.65 9.22
N LYS A 102 22.66 -10.96 10.52
CA LYS A 102 22.82 -12.36 10.99
C LYS A 102 21.56 -13.22 10.79
N LEU A 103 20.39 -12.59 10.80
CA LEU A 103 19.12 -13.26 10.53
C LEU A 103 18.88 -13.48 9.04
N ASP A 104 19.73 -12.96 8.17
CA ASP A 104 19.50 -12.88 6.73
C ASP A 104 18.12 -12.29 6.41
N ALA A 105 17.77 -11.20 7.11
CA ALA A 105 16.48 -10.54 6.95
C ALA A 105 16.44 -9.75 5.62
N HIS A 106 15.24 -9.57 5.07
CA HIS A 106 15.03 -8.85 3.80
C HIS A 106 14.02 -7.71 3.92
N PHE A 107 14.16 -6.73 3.03
CA PHE A 107 13.20 -5.65 2.86
C PHE A 107 12.93 -5.39 1.37
N TRP A 108 11.67 -5.15 1.04
CA TRP A 108 11.26 -4.67 -0.28
C TRP A 108 10.54 -3.32 -0.16
N GLY A 109 11.03 -2.30 -0.86
CA GLY A 109 10.24 -1.10 -1.11
C GLY A 109 9.14 -1.40 -2.13
N MET A 110 7.94 -0.85 -1.95
CA MET A 110 6.81 -1.09 -2.86
C MET A 110 6.98 -0.44 -4.24
N ASP A 111 7.53 0.77 -4.29
CA ASP A 111 7.41 1.67 -5.43
C ASP A 111 8.67 2.55 -5.59
N GLU A 112 8.83 3.18 -6.76
CA GLU A 112 9.74 4.31 -6.96
C GLU A 112 9.26 5.18 -8.12
N TRP A 113 9.52 6.49 -8.07
CA TRP A 113 9.13 7.40 -9.15
C TRP A 113 9.86 7.13 -10.46
N VAL A 114 9.22 7.45 -11.58
CA VAL A 114 9.81 7.34 -12.91
C VAL A 114 9.78 8.69 -13.64
N GLU A 115 10.94 9.14 -14.09
CA GLU A 115 11.12 10.31 -14.93
C GLU A 115 11.82 9.90 -16.22
N ASN A 116 11.37 10.43 -17.37
CA ASN A 116 11.95 10.10 -18.68
C ASN A 116 12.03 8.59 -18.98
N GLY A 117 11.11 7.81 -18.42
CA GLY A 117 11.05 6.36 -18.62
C GLY A 117 12.02 5.54 -17.77
N VAL A 118 12.78 6.18 -16.87
CA VAL A 118 13.68 5.50 -15.93
C VAL A 118 13.33 5.82 -14.47
N PRO A 119 13.52 4.88 -13.54
CA PRO A 119 13.34 5.15 -12.11
C PRO A 119 14.28 6.27 -11.63
N VAL A 120 13.81 7.11 -10.72
CA VAL A 120 14.63 8.17 -10.14
C VAL A 120 15.74 7.59 -9.25
N ASN A 121 16.84 8.33 -9.12
CA ASN A 121 17.94 7.96 -8.23
C ASN A 121 17.57 8.22 -6.76
N VAL A 122 18.22 7.50 -5.82
CA VAL A 122 18.08 7.73 -4.37
C VAL A 122 18.43 9.15 -3.90
N SER A 123 19.16 9.93 -4.70
CA SER A 123 19.40 11.35 -4.39
C SER A 123 18.20 12.25 -4.70
N HIS A 124 17.23 11.78 -5.50
CA HIS A 124 16.04 12.53 -5.86
C HIS A 124 15.25 12.92 -4.59
N PRO A 125 14.76 14.17 -4.48
CA PRO A 125 14.09 14.65 -3.26
C PRO A 125 12.85 13.85 -2.86
N LEU A 126 12.15 13.27 -3.84
CA LEU A 126 10.94 12.47 -3.61
C LEU A 126 11.20 10.96 -3.61
N SER A 127 12.47 10.50 -3.73
CA SER A 127 12.75 9.06 -3.83
C SER A 127 12.24 8.31 -2.60
N PHE A 128 11.56 7.20 -2.86
CA PHE A 128 11.06 6.33 -1.80
C PHE A 128 12.19 5.56 -1.13
N ALA A 129 13.17 5.06 -1.91
CA ALA A 129 14.37 4.46 -1.35
C ALA A 129 15.11 5.43 -0.41
N ARG A 130 15.15 6.73 -0.76
CA ARG A 130 15.74 7.76 0.10
C ARG A 130 15.00 7.89 1.43
N CYS A 131 13.67 7.92 1.37
CA CYS A 131 12.81 8.03 2.54
C CYS A 131 13.02 6.86 3.51
N ASP A 132 13.01 5.62 3.01
CA ASP A 132 13.30 4.41 3.80
C ASP A 132 14.68 4.48 4.47
N GLU A 133 15.71 4.90 3.73
CA GLU A 133 17.06 5.06 4.26
C GLU A 133 17.13 6.12 5.36
N GLU A 134 16.55 7.30 5.17
CA GLU A 134 16.62 8.41 6.11
C GLU A 134 15.76 8.21 7.37
N LEU A 135 14.59 7.57 7.23
CA LEU A 135 13.65 7.38 8.33
C LEU A 135 13.87 6.08 9.09
N CYS A 136 14.41 5.03 8.46
CA CYS A 136 14.65 3.74 9.09
C CYS A 136 16.11 3.29 8.99
N PHE A 137 16.60 2.90 7.80
CA PHE A 137 17.77 2.03 7.71
C PHE A 137 19.08 2.69 8.17
N ARG A 138 19.30 3.99 7.90
CA ARG A 138 20.48 4.72 8.39
C ARG A 138 20.44 5.03 9.88
N ARG A 139 19.27 4.85 10.52
CA ARG A 139 19.11 5.03 11.97
C ARG A 139 19.40 3.74 12.74
N ILE A 140 19.46 2.59 12.07
CA ILE A 140 19.84 1.31 12.67
C ILE A 140 21.37 1.30 12.84
N ARG A 141 21.87 0.79 13.97
CA ARG A 141 23.31 0.68 14.22
C ARG A 141 23.97 -0.19 13.13
N PRO A 142 25.16 0.17 12.62
CA PRO A 142 25.78 -0.57 11.52
C PRO A 142 26.01 -2.07 11.78
N ASP A 143 26.24 -2.47 13.03
CA ASP A 143 26.42 -3.88 13.42
C ASP A 143 25.12 -4.70 13.40
N LEU A 144 23.95 -4.04 13.35
CA LEU A 144 22.62 -4.64 13.33
C LEU A 144 21.90 -4.52 11.98
N ALA A 145 22.43 -3.69 11.08
CA ALA A 145 21.73 -3.27 9.87
C ALA A 145 21.52 -4.40 8.85
N LEU A 146 20.52 -4.21 7.98
CA LEU A 146 20.34 -5.03 6.78
C LEU A 146 21.53 -4.83 5.83
N PRO A 147 22.09 -5.92 5.26
CA PRO A 147 23.02 -5.81 4.14
C PRO A 147 22.36 -5.08 2.96
N SER A 148 23.13 -4.28 2.23
CA SER A 148 22.60 -3.58 1.05
C SER A 148 22.01 -4.52 0.00
N ALA A 149 22.55 -5.74 -0.12
CA ALA A 149 22.04 -6.77 -1.02
C ALA A 149 20.65 -7.31 -0.62
N ASN A 150 20.21 -7.09 0.62
CA ASN A 150 18.93 -7.55 1.14
C ASN A 150 17.86 -6.44 1.15
N LYS A 151 18.19 -5.26 0.62
CA LYS A 151 17.26 -4.14 0.41
C LYS A 151 16.91 -4.05 -1.07
N HIS A 152 15.67 -4.40 -1.40
CA HIS A 152 15.19 -4.54 -2.76
C HIS A 152 14.25 -3.37 -3.09
N PHE A 153 14.55 -2.62 -4.14
CA PHE A 153 13.70 -1.54 -4.62
C PHE A 153 13.36 -1.76 -6.10
N PRO A 154 12.14 -1.43 -6.55
CA PRO A 154 11.79 -1.53 -7.96
C PRO A 154 12.54 -0.45 -8.74
N GLY A 155 13.63 -0.86 -9.40
CA GLY A 155 14.53 0.01 -10.16
C GLY A 155 14.65 -0.41 -11.63
N GLU A 156 15.82 -0.24 -12.23
CA GLU A 156 16.06 -0.57 -13.65
C GLU A 156 15.86 -2.07 -13.96
N HIS A 157 15.97 -2.93 -12.93
CA HIS A 157 15.87 -4.38 -13.06
C HIS A 157 14.60 -4.95 -12.40
N LEU A 158 13.43 -4.56 -12.90
CA LEU A 158 12.12 -4.99 -12.36
C LEU A 158 11.93 -6.52 -12.32
N ASP A 159 12.52 -7.23 -13.28
CA ASP A 159 12.49 -8.70 -13.29
C ASP A 159 13.27 -9.32 -12.13
N ALA A 160 14.40 -8.71 -11.75
CA ALA A 160 15.20 -9.16 -10.61
C ALA A 160 14.45 -8.90 -9.30
N TYR A 161 13.82 -7.72 -9.19
CA TYR A 161 12.91 -7.41 -8.08
C TYR A 161 11.78 -8.45 -7.98
N SER A 162 11.09 -8.74 -9.07
CA SER A 162 9.99 -9.72 -9.07
C SER A 162 10.43 -11.14 -8.70
N ARG A 163 11.58 -11.59 -9.21
CA ARG A 163 12.15 -12.92 -8.90
C ARG A 163 12.56 -13.06 -7.45
N SER A 164 12.94 -11.97 -6.77
CA SER A 164 13.36 -12.04 -5.37
C SER A 164 12.26 -12.54 -4.43
N TYR A 165 10.98 -12.33 -4.79
CA TYR A 165 9.83 -12.89 -4.06
C TYR A 165 9.65 -14.41 -4.25
N ASP A 166 10.33 -15.02 -5.23
CA ASP A 166 10.33 -16.48 -5.42
C ASP A 166 11.46 -17.15 -4.60
N SER A 167 12.48 -16.40 -4.22
CA SER A 167 13.66 -16.91 -3.49
C SER A 167 13.59 -16.68 -2.00
N VAL A 168 12.87 -15.65 -1.54
CA VAL A 168 12.80 -15.26 -0.13
C VAL A 168 11.35 -15.02 0.27
N ARG A 169 10.99 -15.45 1.48
CA ARG A 169 9.62 -15.33 1.99
C ARG A 169 9.30 -13.87 2.33
N CYS A 170 8.25 -13.34 1.70
CA CYS A 170 7.63 -12.09 2.13
C CYS A 170 6.55 -12.41 3.17
N VAL A 171 6.87 -12.22 4.46
CA VAL A 171 5.96 -12.54 5.58
C VAL A 171 4.76 -11.61 5.57
N VAL A 172 4.98 -10.33 5.29
CA VAL A 172 3.92 -9.34 5.22
C VAL A 172 4.24 -8.30 4.15
N MET A 173 3.22 -7.96 3.37
CA MET A 173 3.20 -6.74 2.58
C MET A 173 2.39 -5.70 3.37
N GLN A 174 3.10 -4.73 3.95
CA GLN A 174 2.50 -3.63 4.67
C GLN A 174 2.25 -2.46 3.73
N GLY A 175 1.07 -1.85 3.80
CA GLY A 175 0.69 -0.75 2.92
C GLY A 175 -0.22 0.28 3.57
N GLY A 176 -0.44 1.39 2.88
CA GLY A 176 -1.56 2.30 3.10
C GLY A 176 -2.59 2.18 1.98
N GLN A 177 -3.69 2.92 2.12
CA GLN A 177 -4.68 3.11 1.05
C GLN A 177 -4.58 4.53 0.49
N GLY A 178 -4.51 4.66 -0.83
CA GLY A 178 -4.62 5.97 -1.49
C GLY A 178 -6.06 6.41 -1.76
N GLU A 179 -6.23 7.68 -2.11
CA GLU A 179 -7.51 8.34 -2.37
C GLU A 179 -8.30 7.69 -3.52
N VAL A 180 -7.60 7.09 -4.50
CA VAL A 180 -8.21 6.34 -5.61
C VAL A 180 -8.41 4.85 -5.27
N LYS A 181 -8.22 4.46 -4.00
CA LYS A 181 -8.43 3.11 -3.44
C LYS A 181 -7.49 2.06 -4.02
N HIS A 182 -6.22 2.42 -4.17
CA HIS A 182 -5.11 1.50 -4.47
C HIS A 182 -4.33 1.12 -3.22
N TRP A 183 -3.49 0.08 -3.35
CA TRP A 183 -2.28 -0.11 -2.56
C TRP A 183 -1.06 0.06 -3.49
N ALA A 184 0.07 0.53 -2.97
CA ALA A 184 1.22 0.90 -3.79
C ALA A 184 0.77 1.85 -4.94
N PHE A 185 1.32 1.74 -6.15
CA PHE A 185 0.74 2.36 -7.35
C PHE A 185 -0.07 1.40 -8.22
N ASN A 186 -0.76 0.42 -7.61
CA ASN A 186 -1.76 -0.38 -8.31
C ASN A 186 -3.05 0.43 -8.49
N ASP A 187 -2.97 1.45 -9.33
CA ASP A 187 -4.08 2.34 -9.69
C ASP A 187 -5.19 1.64 -10.48
N PRO A 188 -6.43 2.15 -10.41
CA PRO A 188 -7.46 1.75 -11.35
C PRO A 188 -6.99 1.90 -12.82
N PRO A 189 -7.43 1.03 -13.73
CA PRO A 189 -6.96 1.05 -15.10
C PRO A 189 -7.59 2.18 -15.92
N MET A 190 -6.90 2.58 -16.99
CA MET A 190 -7.47 3.48 -18.00
C MET A 190 -8.59 2.80 -18.80
N ARG A 191 -9.56 3.60 -19.28
CA ARG A 191 -10.64 3.18 -20.17
C ARG A 191 -10.17 3.15 -21.62
N THR A 192 -9.32 2.20 -21.96
CA THR A 192 -8.75 2.08 -23.31
C THR A 192 -8.88 0.66 -23.84
N GLY A 193 -8.95 0.52 -25.17
CA GLY A 193 -9.01 -0.78 -25.85
C GLY A 193 -10.12 -1.68 -25.31
N ALA A 194 -9.75 -2.92 -24.94
CA ALA A 194 -10.66 -3.91 -24.37
C ALA A 194 -11.31 -3.47 -23.05
N PHE A 195 -10.73 -2.48 -22.35
CA PHE A 195 -11.20 -2.02 -21.05
C PHE A 195 -11.97 -0.69 -21.12
N ALA A 196 -12.37 -0.24 -22.30
CA ALA A 196 -13.09 1.04 -22.46
C ALA A 196 -14.46 1.07 -21.75
N ASN A 197 -15.17 -0.07 -21.77
CA ASN A 197 -16.56 -0.17 -21.29
C ASN A 197 -16.73 -1.08 -20.05
N VAL A 198 -15.75 -1.95 -19.79
CA VAL A 198 -15.71 -2.82 -18.61
C VAL A 198 -14.27 -2.84 -18.11
N PRO A 199 -14.00 -2.65 -16.81
CA PRO A 199 -12.64 -2.74 -16.32
C PRO A 199 -12.13 -4.20 -16.40
N PRO A 200 -10.81 -4.45 -16.35
CA PRO A 200 -10.25 -5.79 -16.27
C PRO A 200 -10.92 -6.60 -15.16
N SER A 201 -11.15 -7.89 -15.38
CA SER A 201 -11.62 -8.75 -14.29
C SER A 201 -10.59 -8.77 -13.14
N PRO A 202 -11.02 -9.06 -11.90
CA PRO A 202 -10.12 -9.26 -10.77
C PRO A 202 -8.96 -10.21 -11.06
N GLU A 203 -9.26 -11.33 -11.74
CA GLU A 203 -8.25 -12.31 -12.13
C GLU A 203 -7.21 -11.73 -13.10
N GLN A 204 -7.65 -11.03 -14.15
CA GLN A 204 -6.75 -10.37 -15.11
C GLN A 204 -5.87 -9.31 -14.45
N TYR A 205 -6.45 -8.48 -13.57
CA TYR A 205 -5.69 -7.46 -12.86
C TYR A 205 -4.66 -8.10 -11.92
N ARG A 206 -5.00 -9.22 -11.27
CA ARG A 206 -4.08 -9.96 -10.38
C ARG A 206 -2.88 -10.58 -11.11
N GLN A 207 -2.91 -10.68 -12.44
CA GLN A 207 -1.76 -11.12 -13.24
C GLN A 207 -0.75 -10.00 -13.53
N LEU A 208 -1.01 -8.76 -13.11
CA LEU A 208 -0.03 -7.69 -13.25
C LEU A 208 1.15 -7.93 -12.29
N GLY A 209 2.35 -7.99 -12.85
CA GLY A 209 3.60 -8.01 -12.07
C GLY A 209 4.14 -6.62 -11.82
N THR A 210 5.34 -6.59 -11.25
CA THR A 210 6.09 -5.35 -11.05
C THR A 210 6.34 -4.67 -12.38
N ARG A 211 5.99 -3.39 -12.49
CA ARG A 211 5.95 -2.68 -13.79
C ARG A 211 6.07 -1.17 -13.62
N ILE A 212 6.40 -0.49 -14.72
CA ILE A 212 6.18 0.95 -14.85
C ILE A 212 4.70 1.19 -15.16
N VAL A 213 4.08 2.10 -14.42
CA VAL A 213 2.68 2.50 -14.58
C VAL A 213 2.57 3.99 -14.82
N LYS A 214 1.58 4.37 -15.61
CA LYS A 214 1.05 5.74 -15.60
C LYS A 214 0.11 5.90 -14.43
N LEU A 215 0.23 7.00 -13.71
CA LEU A 215 -0.55 7.26 -12.51
C LEU A 215 -1.90 7.93 -12.82
N HIS A 216 -2.89 7.60 -12.00
CA HIS A 216 -4.19 8.22 -11.99
C HIS A 216 -4.06 9.69 -11.54
N PRO A 217 -4.81 10.65 -12.11
CA PRO A 217 -4.72 12.07 -11.72
C PRO A 217 -4.93 12.31 -10.21
N LEU A 218 -5.82 11.54 -9.58
CA LEU A 218 -6.05 11.61 -8.13
C LEU A 218 -4.81 11.16 -7.32
N THR A 219 -4.07 10.17 -7.80
CA THR A 219 -2.80 9.72 -7.19
C THR A 219 -1.75 10.83 -7.25
N ILE A 220 -1.65 11.53 -8.38
CA ILE A 220 -0.74 12.68 -8.54
C ILE A 220 -1.14 13.81 -7.57
N SER A 221 -2.43 14.13 -7.50
CA SER A 221 -2.96 15.16 -6.59
C SER A 221 -2.72 14.83 -5.11
N GLN A 222 -2.94 13.58 -4.71
CA GLN A 222 -2.64 13.11 -3.36
C GLN A 222 -1.16 13.27 -3.03
N ASN A 223 -0.27 12.79 -3.91
CA ASN A 223 1.18 12.86 -3.68
C ASN A 223 1.70 14.30 -3.66
N ALA A 224 1.08 15.21 -4.41
CA ALA A 224 1.38 16.64 -4.30
C ALA A 224 1.12 17.14 -2.88
N ARG A 225 -0.04 16.79 -2.29
CA ARG A 225 -0.41 17.16 -0.93
C ARG A 225 0.47 16.50 0.14
N THR A 226 0.79 15.22 0.00
CA THR A 226 1.48 14.45 1.06
C THR A 226 3.00 14.56 1.01
N SER A 227 3.58 14.63 -0.19
CA SER A 227 5.04 14.53 -0.39
C SER A 227 5.62 15.69 -1.20
N GLY A 228 4.81 16.30 -2.08
CA GLY A 228 5.20 17.42 -2.93
C GLY A 228 5.00 18.81 -2.31
N GLY A 229 4.61 18.92 -1.04
CA GLY A 229 4.37 20.21 -0.37
C GLY A 229 3.26 21.06 -1.00
N GLY A 230 2.31 20.43 -1.68
CA GLY A 230 1.25 21.06 -2.48
C GLY A 230 1.63 21.36 -3.93
N ASN A 231 2.90 21.17 -4.34
CA ASN A 231 3.34 21.46 -5.71
C ASN A 231 3.14 20.28 -6.64
N VAL A 232 1.98 20.23 -7.30
CA VAL A 232 1.61 19.16 -8.24
C VAL A 232 2.57 19.03 -9.43
N SER A 233 3.16 20.14 -9.87
CA SER A 233 4.07 20.16 -11.03
C SER A 233 5.38 19.42 -10.79
N LEU A 234 5.74 19.16 -9.52
CA LEU A 234 6.94 18.40 -9.14
C LEU A 234 6.68 16.89 -9.04
N VAL A 235 5.42 16.45 -9.06
CA VAL A 235 5.09 15.03 -8.87
C VAL A 235 5.19 14.30 -10.22
N PRO A 236 6.04 13.27 -10.36
CA PRO A 236 6.12 12.49 -11.58
C PRO A 236 4.79 11.82 -11.92
N THR A 237 4.51 11.66 -13.22
CA THR A 237 3.25 11.07 -13.71
C THR A 237 3.32 9.56 -13.91
N HIS A 238 4.50 8.97 -13.68
CA HIS A 238 4.77 7.56 -13.79
C HIS A 238 5.56 7.07 -12.58
N ALA A 239 5.43 5.79 -12.27
CA ALA A 239 6.20 5.13 -11.21
C ALA A 239 6.42 3.66 -11.56
N CYS A 240 7.47 3.08 -10.99
CA CYS A 240 7.58 1.64 -10.83
C CYS A 240 6.79 1.21 -9.60
N THR A 241 6.14 0.05 -9.68
CA THR A 241 5.32 -0.46 -8.58
C THR A 241 5.36 -1.98 -8.51
N VAL A 242 5.35 -2.51 -7.29
CA VAL A 242 5.09 -3.92 -7.02
C VAL A 242 3.71 -4.31 -7.55
N GLY A 243 3.63 -5.44 -8.26
CA GLY A 243 2.38 -5.90 -8.85
C GLY A 243 1.58 -6.81 -7.92
N PRO A 244 0.27 -7.00 -8.20
CA PRO A 244 -0.54 -8.03 -7.55
C PRO A 244 0.09 -9.43 -7.59
N ARG A 245 0.83 -9.79 -8.65
CA ARG A 245 1.53 -11.09 -8.70
C ARG A 245 2.49 -11.28 -7.53
N GLU A 246 3.21 -10.23 -7.14
CA GLU A 246 4.12 -10.26 -6.00
C GLU A 246 3.33 -10.11 -4.68
N THR A 247 2.28 -9.28 -4.65
CA THR A 247 1.38 -9.18 -3.49
C THR A 247 0.81 -10.54 -3.07
N TRP A 248 0.38 -11.39 -4.00
CA TRP A 248 -0.16 -12.73 -3.68
C TRP A 248 0.90 -13.77 -3.30
N LYS A 249 2.20 -13.43 -3.40
CA LYS A 249 3.28 -14.24 -2.82
C LYS A 249 3.52 -13.90 -1.35
N SER A 250 2.96 -12.81 -0.85
CA SER A 250 3.09 -12.44 0.57
C SER A 250 2.16 -13.30 1.44
N GLU A 251 2.61 -13.67 2.64
CA GLU A 251 1.81 -14.51 3.55
C GLU A 251 0.65 -13.73 4.20
N LYS A 252 0.78 -12.40 4.26
CA LYS A 252 -0.20 -11.45 4.80
C LYS A 252 -0.13 -10.14 4.03
N VAL A 253 -1.28 -9.53 3.75
CA VAL A 253 -1.36 -8.12 3.35
C VAL A 253 -1.94 -7.31 4.52
N SER A 254 -1.20 -6.29 4.98
CA SER A 254 -1.57 -5.47 6.13
C SER A 254 -1.69 -4.00 5.73
N ILE A 255 -2.90 -3.47 5.71
CA ILE A 255 -3.18 -2.08 5.29
C ILE A 255 -3.48 -1.21 6.50
N TRP A 256 -2.78 -0.10 6.61
CA TRP A 256 -2.82 0.81 7.74
C TRP A 256 -3.46 2.15 7.33
N HIS A 257 -4.49 2.55 8.07
CA HIS A 257 -5.30 3.73 7.80
C HIS A 257 -5.16 4.76 8.94
N PRO A 258 -4.19 5.69 8.86
CA PRO A 258 -4.06 6.78 9.83
C PRO A 258 -5.07 7.91 9.61
N GLY A 259 -5.79 7.90 8.48
CA GLY A 259 -6.89 8.84 8.17
C GLY A 259 -6.53 10.04 7.31
N HIS A 260 -5.24 10.33 7.08
CA HIS A 260 -4.80 11.51 6.31
C HIS A 260 -4.28 11.20 4.89
N HIS A 261 -4.03 9.92 4.56
CA HIS A 261 -3.67 9.44 3.22
C HIS A 261 -4.88 9.04 2.35
N ASP A 262 -6.03 8.87 2.99
CA ASP A 262 -7.31 8.59 2.35
C ASP A 262 -8.40 9.50 2.96
N ASN A 263 -9.66 9.28 2.59
CA ASN A 263 -10.82 9.99 3.12
C ASN A 263 -11.79 9.04 3.86
N PRO A 264 -12.68 9.59 4.72
CA PRO A 264 -13.62 8.79 5.51
C PRO A 264 -14.49 7.84 4.68
N PHE A 265 -14.91 8.25 3.49
CA PHE A 265 -15.71 7.42 2.60
C PHE A 265 -14.92 6.22 2.07
N GLY A 266 -13.68 6.45 1.63
CA GLY A 266 -12.83 5.41 1.04
C GLY A 266 -12.46 4.28 1.98
N ILE A 267 -12.12 4.64 3.21
CA ILE A 267 -11.87 3.70 4.32
C ILE A 267 -13.02 2.71 4.48
N ARG A 268 -14.26 3.20 4.41
CA ARG A 268 -15.48 2.38 4.54
C ARG A 268 -15.74 1.53 3.31
N LEU A 269 -15.57 2.12 2.13
CA LEU A 269 -15.84 1.46 0.86
C LEU A 269 -15.01 0.19 0.70
N THR A 270 -13.69 0.27 0.89
CA THR A 270 -12.81 -0.87 0.64
C THR A 270 -12.96 -1.96 1.69
N ALA A 271 -13.15 -1.58 2.97
CA ALA A 271 -13.48 -2.52 4.04
C ALA A 271 -14.77 -3.30 3.73
N LEU A 272 -15.82 -2.59 3.30
CA LEU A 272 -17.10 -3.19 2.93
C LEU A 272 -16.95 -4.15 1.75
N MET A 273 -16.24 -3.74 0.70
CA MET A 273 -16.03 -4.56 -0.49
C MET A 273 -15.23 -5.83 -0.17
N ILE A 274 -14.18 -5.74 0.65
CA ILE A 274 -13.37 -6.89 1.06
C ILE A 274 -14.18 -7.84 1.95
N SER A 275 -14.93 -7.30 2.90
CA SER A 275 -15.81 -8.06 3.78
C SER A 275 -16.87 -8.83 2.99
N LYS A 276 -17.56 -8.16 2.06
CA LYS A 276 -18.60 -8.75 1.21
C LYS A 276 -18.08 -9.56 0.01
N ARG A 277 -16.74 -9.69 -0.15
CA ARG A 277 -16.10 -10.38 -1.28
C ARG A 277 -16.53 -9.82 -2.64
N LEU A 278 -16.40 -8.51 -2.80
CA LEU A 278 -16.75 -7.76 -4.01
C LEU A 278 -15.48 -7.18 -4.68
N PRO A 279 -14.59 -8.01 -5.24
CA PRO A 279 -13.40 -7.53 -5.93
C PRO A 279 -13.78 -6.81 -7.24
N ASP A 280 -13.26 -5.60 -7.45
CA ASP A 280 -13.46 -4.79 -8.65
C ASP A 280 -12.19 -3.98 -8.94
N SER A 281 -11.61 -4.12 -10.13
CA SER A 281 -10.35 -3.44 -10.48
C SER A 281 -10.49 -1.92 -10.66
N SER A 282 -11.72 -1.38 -10.65
CA SER A 282 -11.95 0.07 -10.49
C SER A 282 -11.71 0.56 -9.05
N VAL A 283 -11.60 -0.37 -8.10
CA VAL A 283 -11.22 -0.13 -6.70
C VAL A 283 -10.15 -1.18 -6.34
N PRO A 284 -8.90 -1.04 -6.82
CA PRO A 284 -7.90 -2.09 -6.73
C PRO A 284 -7.76 -2.69 -5.33
N MET A 285 -7.80 -1.90 -4.26
CA MET A 285 -7.74 -2.42 -2.89
C MET A 285 -8.80 -3.50 -2.61
N SER A 286 -9.99 -3.43 -3.22
CA SER A 286 -11.03 -4.45 -3.08
C SER A 286 -10.62 -5.82 -3.59
N LEU A 287 -9.63 -5.91 -4.48
CA LEU A 287 -9.07 -7.18 -4.98
C LEU A 287 -8.46 -8.02 -3.86
N LEU A 288 -8.01 -7.39 -2.76
CA LEU A 288 -7.54 -8.09 -1.57
C LEU A 288 -8.63 -8.98 -0.93
N ALA A 289 -9.90 -8.84 -1.32
CA ALA A 289 -10.95 -9.81 -0.98
C ALA A 289 -10.56 -11.26 -1.29
N ASP A 290 -9.75 -11.47 -2.32
CA ASP A 290 -9.27 -12.76 -2.83
C ASP A 290 -7.91 -13.18 -2.24
N HIS A 291 -7.29 -12.38 -1.36
CA HIS A 291 -6.08 -12.76 -0.64
C HIS A 291 -6.45 -13.59 0.60
N PRO A 292 -5.72 -14.67 0.93
CA PRO A 292 -6.11 -15.58 2.02
C PRO A 292 -5.99 -14.95 3.42
N ASN A 293 -5.17 -13.91 3.57
CA ASN A 293 -4.87 -13.29 4.86
C ASN A 293 -4.67 -11.78 4.71
N VAL A 294 -5.71 -11.01 5.06
CA VAL A 294 -5.71 -9.55 4.98
C VAL A 294 -6.04 -8.96 6.34
N GLN A 295 -5.35 -7.89 6.72
CA GLN A 295 -5.66 -7.10 7.90
C GLN A 295 -5.78 -5.63 7.54
N PHE A 296 -6.89 -4.99 7.93
CA PHE A 296 -7.06 -3.54 7.90
C PHE A 296 -6.96 -3.01 9.33
N SER A 297 -5.99 -2.13 9.56
CA SER A 297 -5.75 -1.46 10.83
C SER A 297 -6.17 0.01 10.74
N TYR A 298 -7.03 0.47 11.65
CA TYR A 298 -7.52 1.84 11.69
C TYR A 298 -7.07 2.56 12.95
N LEU A 299 -6.64 3.81 12.80
CA LEU A 299 -6.61 4.75 13.91
C LEU A 299 -8.03 5.31 14.09
N ARG A 300 -8.65 5.15 15.27
CA ARG A 300 -10.05 5.53 15.49
C ARG A 300 -10.33 6.99 15.13
N SER A 301 -9.43 7.89 15.54
CA SER A 301 -9.54 9.33 15.22
C SER A 301 -9.39 9.63 13.72
N GLY A 302 -8.74 8.74 12.96
CA GLY A 302 -8.55 8.87 11.51
C GLY A 302 -9.71 8.35 10.65
N ILE A 303 -10.69 7.65 11.23
CA ILE A 303 -11.83 7.10 10.46
C ILE A 303 -12.74 8.22 9.93
N GLY A 304 -12.89 9.31 10.68
CA GLY A 304 -13.71 10.46 10.33
C GLY A 304 -15.21 10.14 10.11
N SER A 305 -15.93 11.11 9.53
CA SER A 305 -17.35 11.03 9.21
C SER A 305 -17.60 11.27 7.72
N VAL A 306 -18.67 10.69 7.18
CA VAL A 306 -19.14 10.93 5.79
C VAL A 306 -20.29 11.96 5.78
N ALA A 307 -20.53 12.65 6.89
CA ALA A 307 -21.54 13.69 6.98
C ALA A 307 -21.24 14.84 6.00
N VAL A 308 -22.30 15.37 5.37
CA VAL A 308 -22.20 16.61 4.59
C VAL A 308 -22.19 17.77 5.58
N GLU A 309 -21.09 18.52 5.60
CA GLU A 309 -20.95 19.73 6.37
C GLU A 309 -20.98 20.94 5.41
N MET A 310 -21.74 21.97 5.77
CA MET A 310 -21.67 23.26 5.08
C MET A 310 -20.45 23.99 5.66
N HIS A 311 -19.60 24.52 4.78
CA HIS A 311 -18.36 25.22 5.10
C HIS A 311 -18.53 26.36 6.12
#